data_AF-A0A1G2ZAT9-F1
#
_entry.id   AF-A0A1G2ZAT9-F1
#
_cell.length_a   1.000
_cell.length_b   1.000
_cell.length_c   1.000
_cell.angle_alpha   90.00
_cell.angle_beta   90.00
_cell.angle_gamma   90.00
#
_symmetry.space_group_name_H-M   'P 1'
#
loop_
_entity.id
_entity.type
_entity.pdbx_description
1 polymer ?
#
loop_
_entity_poly.entity_id
_entity_poly.type
_entity_poly.pdbx_seq_one_letter_code
_entity_poly.pdbx_strand_id
1 'polypeptide(L)'
;MLPLPRVAVGTIQPEADLRAILWALMEAFRSRGVQVQRFLSQACFATCHGPDVASGLTPRHLDSWLMSAHVCREILIRGAENCDLAVVHGTFAQAPTNGSAPSNGDGIGGSLETLCEWLNLPRLLVLDVSRFSVDSRDRDDRLPERPQQVDALLLDGVADSRQLGRLTAELETRWRVPVLGSLQALPELRSEIETLPAGSRPPRELCRQLGNHFLRHARPQRILELGFQREFDWGRTELFAFRGACSQTTVALAYDDALGCYFPDTLDLLEARGAKIVDFSPLRDERLPAGTDVVYLGCGHPERYAAELSHNHCMKLALRNHLCVGGRIYAEGGGLAYLCQQIEVAPGQRFRMVGIFPAIARLRPTDGTSTPTEVTLDQPTWLAGLGKRLRGYSNPGWELEPTGALVGCVREPELRYAVVRSCRAIGSQIHLNFAAQPDVLPGFFRGDPPQVEMVDPWTTVA
;
A
#
# COMPACT_ATOMS: atom_id res chain seq x y z
N MET A 1 22.29 -12.71 -5.81
CA MET A 1 21.34 -13.13 -4.75
C MET A 1 21.11 -14.62 -4.90
N LEU A 2 21.00 -15.37 -3.80
CA LEU A 2 20.62 -16.79 -3.88
C LEU A 2 19.10 -16.87 -4.18
N PRO A 3 18.65 -17.78 -5.06
CA PRO A 3 17.22 -17.98 -5.28
C PRO A 3 16.51 -18.33 -3.97
N LEU A 4 15.35 -17.71 -3.74
CA LEU A 4 14.48 -17.99 -2.58
C LEU A 4 13.06 -18.37 -3.06
N PRO A 5 12.28 -19.08 -2.24
CA PRO A 5 10.95 -19.50 -2.60
C PRO A 5 10.01 -18.30 -2.67
N ARG A 6 9.14 -18.29 -3.67
CA ARG A 6 8.12 -17.26 -3.85
C ARG A 6 6.79 -17.90 -4.23
N VAL A 7 5.70 -17.40 -3.67
CA VAL A 7 4.35 -17.91 -3.96
C VAL A 7 3.36 -16.77 -4.09
N ALA A 8 2.41 -16.94 -5.00
CA ALA A 8 1.21 -16.12 -5.06
C ALA A 8 0.13 -16.77 -4.18
N VAL A 9 -0.40 -16.04 -3.20
CA VAL A 9 -1.48 -16.49 -2.32
C VAL A 9 -2.70 -15.64 -2.57
N GLY A 10 -3.79 -16.22 -3.07
CA GLY A 10 -4.97 -15.44 -3.39
C GLY A 10 -6.23 -16.28 -3.45
N THR A 11 -7.37 -15.62 -3.63
CA THR A 11 -8.68 -16.27 -3.76
C THR A 11 -9.34 -15.87 -5.08
N ILE A 12 -10.28 -16.69 -5.55
CA ILE A 12 -11.21 -16.35 -6.63
C ILE A 12 -12.58 -15.89 -6.12
N GLN A 13 -12.78 -15.90 -4.79
CA GLN A 13 -14.03 -15.53 -4.13
C GLN A 13 -13.94 -14.06 -3.70
N PRO A 14 -14.69 -13.13 -4.33
CA PRO A 14 -14.56 -11.69 -4.05
C PRO A 14 -14.85 -11.32 -2.59
N GLU A 15 -15.75 -12.06 -1.94
CA GLU A 15 -16.19 -11.84 -0.56
C GLU A 15 -15.31 -12.55 0.49
N ALA A 16 -14.26 -13.27 0.06
CA ALA A 16 -13.39 -14.00 0.98
C ALA A 16 -12.33 -13.07 1.58
N ASP A 17 -12.34 -12.94 2.91
CA ASP A 17 -11.34 -12.17 3.65
C ASP A 17 -10.07 -13.01 3.88
N LEU A 18 -9.01 -12.64 3.17
CA LEU A 18 -7.72 -13.32 3.27
C LEU A 18 -6.91 -12.96 4.53
N ARG A 19 -7.30 -11.95 5.31
CA ARG A 19 -6.50 -11.45 6.45
C ARG A 19 -6.16 -12.57 7.44
N ALA A 20 -7.16 -13.34 7.87
CA ALA A 20 -6.99 -14.39 8.88
C ALA A 20 -5.98 -15.45 8.42
N ILE A 21 -6.15 -15.99 7.21
CA ILE A 21 -5.26 -17.05 6.71
C ILE A 21 -3.88 -16.55 6.32
N LEU A 22 -3.75 -15.32 5.80
CA LEU A 22 -2.45 -14.71 5.52
C LEU A 22 -1.66 -14.45 6.80
N TRP A 23 -2.29 -13.88 7.83
CA TRP A 23 -1.65 -13.68 9.13
C TRP A 23 -1.28 -15.02 9.79
N ALA A 24 -2.15 -16.03 9.68
CA ALA A 24 -1.86 -17.37 10.16
C ALA A 24 -0.65 -17.99 9.46
N LEU A 25 -0.60 -17.90 8.12
CA LEU A 25 0.51 -18.43 7.31
C LEU A 25 1.83 -17.73 7.66
N MET A 26 1.84 -16.39 7.71
CA MET A 26 3.05 -15.63 8.02
C MET A 26 3.56 -15.93 9.43
N GLU A 27 2.67 -15.96 10.43
CA GLU A 27 3.05 -16.31 11.80
C GLU A 27 3.55 -17.76 11.92
N ALA A 28 2.93 -18.69 11.18
CA ALA A 28 3.32 -20.10 11.13
C ALA A 28 4.75 -20.31 10.61
N PHE A 29 5.17 -19.49 9.64
CA PHE A 29 6.55 -19.46 9.14
C PHE A 29 7.48 -18.73 10.11
N ARG A 30 7.06 -17.57 10.61
CA ARG A 30 7.85 -16.76 11.55
C ARG A 30 8.19 -17.53 12.83
N SER A 31 7.24 -18.30 13.37
CA SER A 31 7.45 -19.18 14.53
C SER A 31 8.41 -20.35 14.28
N ARG A 32 8.72 -20.66 13.02
CA ARG A 32 9.76 -21.62 12.60
C ARG A 32 11.08 -20.97 12.20
N GLY A 33 11.22 -19.66 12.40
CA GLY A 33 12.42 -18.91 12.02
C GLY A 33 12.53 -18.64 10.52
N VAL A 34 11.43 -18.78 9.75
CA VAL A 34 11.37 -18.39 8.34
C VAL A 34 10.78 -16.99 8.24
N GLN A 35 11.58 -16.03 7.75
CA GLN A 35 11.17 -14.65 7.59
C GLN A 35 10.39 -14.47 6.28
N VAL A 36 9.18 -13.90 6.36
CA VAL A 36 8.29 -13.76 5.20
C VAL A 36 8.23 -12.29 4.78
N GLN A 37 8.56 -11.98 3.53
CA GLN A 37 8.26 -10.68 2.93
C GLN A 37 6.92 -10.75 2.21
N ARG A 38 5.99 -9.90 2.63
CA ARG A 38 4.66 -9.77 2.02
C ARG A 38 4.66 -8.69 0.95
N PHE A 39 4.06 -8.99 -0.20
CA PHE A 39 3.79 -8.07 -1.29
C PHE A 39 2.28 -8.05 -1.60
N LEU A 40 1.64 -6.88 -1.54
CA LEU A 40 0.26 -6.71 -1.97
C LEU A 40 0.22 -6.53 -3.49
N SER A 41 -0.77 -7.12 -4.17
CA SER A 41 -0.94 -7.01 -5.63
C SER A 41 -1.48 -5.66 -6.12
N GLN A 42 -1.74 -4.72 -5.21
CA GLN A 42 -2.22 -3.38 -5.49
C GLN A 42 -1.51 -2.38 -4.59
N ALA A 43 -1.05 -1.25 -5.14
CA ALA A 43 -0.31 -0.21 -4.42
C ALA A 43 -1.22 0.69 -3.56
N CYS A 44 -2.02 0.09 -2.67
CA CYS A 44 -2.89 0.76 -1.71
C CYS A 44 -2.46 0.47 -0.27
N PHE A 45 -2.68 1.43 0.63
CA PHE A 45 -2.30 1.28 2.03
C PHE A 45 -3.42 0.62 2.83
N ALA A 46 -3.14 -0.56 3.39
CA ALA A 46 -4.06 -1.24 4.32
C ALA A 46 -3.76 -0.89 5.80
N THR A 47 -2.51 -0.59 6.13
CA THR A 47 -2.04 -0.21 7.47
C THR A 47 -0.96 0.87 7.35
N CYS A 48 -0.96 1.85 8.25
CA CYS A 48 0.11 2.85 8.29
C CYS A 48 1.24 2.43 9.25
N HIS A 49 2.47 2.76 8.86
CA HIS A 49 3.72 2.53 9.58
C HIS A 49 4.17 1.09 9.74
N GLY A 50 5.49 0.96 9.74
CA GLY A 50 6.29 -0.09 10.35
C GLY A 50 6.03 -1.53 9.89
N PRO A 51 6.69 -2.48 10.56
CA PRO A 51 6.60 -3.89 10.19
C PRO A 51 5.22 -4.49 10.46
N ASP A 52 4.81 -5.40 9.57
CA ASP A 52 3.64 -6.26 9.76
C ASP A 52 3.83 -7.14 11.00
N VAL A 53 2.81 -7.24 11.86
CA VAL A 53 2.93 -7.94 13.15
C VAL A 53 3.16 -9.45 12.96
N ALA A 54 2.60 -10.03 11.89
CA ALA A 54 2.68 -11.46 11.62
C ALA A 54 3.97 -11.85 10.90
N SER A 55 4.53 -10.97 10.06
CA SER A 55 5.78 -11.25 9.32
C SER A 55 7.04 -10.65 9.95
N GLY A 56 6.91 -9.53 10.67
CA GLY A 56 8.02 -8.75 11.20
C GLY A 56 8.75 -7.88 10.16
N LEU A 57 8.27 -7.84 8.92
CA LEU A 57 8.80 -7.00 7.84
C LEU A 57 7.74 -5.99 7.36
N THR A 58 8.18 -4.83 6.88
CA THR A 58 7.29 -3.83 6.30
C THR A 58 6.67 -4.36 5.00
N PRO A 59 5.34 -4.36 4.83
CA PRO A 59 4.70 -4.79 3.59
C PRO A 59 5.14 -3.94 2.40
N ARG A 60 5.27 -4.60 1.24
CA ARG A 60 5.60 -3.96 -0.04
C ARG A 60 4.46 -4.13 -1.04
N HIS A 61 4.58 -3.53 -2.21
CA HIS A 61 3.53 -3.55 -3.22
C HIS A 61 4.10 -3.92 -4.60
N LEU A 62 3.39 -4.77 -5.31
CA LEU A 62 3.62 -5.10 -6.71
C LEU A 62 2.30 -4.85 -7.42
N ASP A 63 2.28 -3.99 -8.43
CA ASP A 63 1.02 -3.55 -9.02
C ASP A 63 1.13 -3.53 -10.54
N SER A 64 0.45 -4.46 -11.21
CA SER A 64 0.53 -4.61 -12.65
C SER A 64 -0.13 -3.49 -13.45
N TRP A 65 -0.98 -2.68 -12.83
CA TRP A 65 -1.56 -1.50 -13.48
C TRP A 65 -0.58 -0.31 -13.39
N LEU A 66 0.07 -0.15 -12.24
CA LEU A 66 0.97 0.96 -11.95
C LEU A 66 2.40 0.74 -12.49
N MET A 67 2.88 -0.50 -12.49
CA MET A 67 4.27 -0.88 -12.75
C MET A 67 4.40 -1.75 -14.01
N SER A 68 5.57 -1.73 -14.64
CA SER A 68 5.93 -2.71 -15.67
C SER A 68 6.40 -4.02 -15.04
N ALA A 69 6.42 -5.10 -15.84
CA ALA A 69 6.97 -6.40 -15.42
C ALA A 69 8.40 -6.28 -14.88
N HIS A 70 9.22 -5.45 -15.51
CA HIS A 70 10.59 -5.20 -15.10
C HIS A 70 10.68 -4.53 -13.72
N VAL A 71 9.87 -3.50 -13.46
CA VAL A 71 9.83 -2.83 -12.14
C VAL A 71 9.32 -3.78 -11.06
N CYS A 72 8.27 -4.55 -11.32
CA CYS A 72 7.77 -5.56 -10.38
C CYS A 72 8.86 -6.59 -10.02
N ARG A 73 9.61 -7.07 -11.02
CA ARG A 73 10.73 -7.99 -10.80
C ARG A 73 11.79 -7.39 -9.89
N GLU A 74 12.21 -6.16 -10.15
CA GLU A 74 13.24 -5.49 -9.34
C GLU A 74 12.79 -5.19 -7.91
N ILE A 75 11.55 -4.76 -7.72
CA ILE A 75 10.97 -4.55 -6.38
C ILE A 75 10.88 -5.87 -5.61
N LEU A 76 10.50 -6.97 -6.27
CA LEU A 76 10.49 -8.30 -5.64
C LEU A 76 11.91 -8.68 -5.20
N ILE A 77 12.91 -8.55 -6.07
CA ILE A 77 14.31 -8.85 -5.74
C ILE A 77 14.78 -8.00 -4.56
N ARG A 78 14.55 -6.68 -4.60
CA ARG A 78 14.97 -5.75 -3.54
C ARG A 78 14.29 -6.08 -2.21
N GLY A 79 12.98 -6.29 -2.22
CA GLY A 79 12.22 -6.61 -1.03
C GLY A 79 12.56 -7.97 -0.44
N ALA A 80 13.07 -8.89 -1.25
CA ALA A 80 13.43 -10.23 -0.82
C ALA A 80 14.89 -10.35 -0.29
N GLU A 81 15.66 -9.25 -0.24
CA GLU A 81 17.04 -9.26 0.29
C GLU A 81 17.15 -9.75 1.73
N ASN A 82 16.11 -9.51 2.55
CA ASN A 82 16.10 -9.83 3.98
C ASN A 82 14.94 -10.77 4.34
N CYS A 83 14.60 -11.72 3.46
CA CYS A 83 13.59 -12.73 3.77
C CYS A 83 13.97 -14.12 3.25
N ASP A 84 13.29 -15.13 3.77
CA ASP A 84 13.42 -16.53 3.39
C ASP A 84 12.26 -17.00 2.49
N LEU A 85 11.17 -16.24 2.42
CA LEU A 85 9.99 -16.53 1.60
C LEU A 85 9.33 -15.23 1.14
N ALA A 86 9.09 -15.09 -0.17
CA ALA A 86 8.30 -14.00 -0.72
C ALA A 86 6.84 -14.45 -0.96
N VAL A 87 5.88 -13.73 -0.38
CA VAL A 87 4.45 -13.97 -0.57
C VAL A 87 3.82 -12.78 -1.27
N VAL A 88 3.40 -12.98 -2.52
CA VAL A 88 2.59 -12.00 -3.26
C VAL A 88 1.13 -12.37 -3.06
N HIS A 89 0.28 -11.45 -2.61
CA HIS A 89 -1.12 -11.79 -2.34
C HIS A 89 -2.11 -10.76 -2.87
N GLY A 90 -3.32 -11.24 -3.10
CA GLY A 90 -4.42 -10.48 -3.68
C GLY A 90 -5.56 -11.39 -4.13
N THR A 91 -6.38 -10.90 -5.05
CA THR A 91 -7.49 -11.66 -5.64
C THR A 91 -7.11 -12.09 -7.04
N PHE A 92 -7.31 -13.37 -7.36
CA PHE A 92 -7.16 -13.89 -8.72
C PHE A 92 -8.35 -13.43 -9.57
N ALA A 93 -8.10 -13.12 -10.84
CA ALA A 93 -9.17 -12.78 -11.76
C ALA A 93 -10.11 -14.00 -11.93
N GLN A 94 -11.42 -13.77 -11.88
CA GLN A 94 -12.37 -14.76 -12.36
C GLN A 94 -12.27 -14.83 -13.88
N ALA A 95 -12.41 -16.03 -14.46
CA ALA A 95 -12.55 -16.15 -15.90
C ALA A 95 -13.72 -15.26 -16.36
N PRO A 96 -13.56 -14.41 -17.39
CA PRO A 96 -14.63 -13.54 -17.83
C PRO A 96 -15.81 -14.43 -18.26
N THR A 97 -16.94 -14.30 -17.56
CA THR A 97 -18.15 -15.07 -17.89
C THR A 97 -18.70 -14.70 -19.26
N ASN A 98 -18.26 -13.59 -19.87
CA ASN A 98 -18.70 -13.11 -21.17
C ASN A 98 -17.59 -12.37 -21.95
N GLY A 99 -16.42 -12.97 -22.20
CA GLY A 99 -15.52 -12.60 -23.32
C GLY A 99 -15.00 -11.15 -23.47
N SER A 100 -15.35 -10.21 -22.59
CA SER A 100 -14.86 -8.84 -22.62
C SER A 100 -13.49 -8.79 -21.96
N ALA A 101 -12.45 -8.46 -22.72
CA ALA A 101 -11.22 -7.98 -22.13
C ALA A 101 -11.55 -6.71 -21.33
N PRO A 102 -11.04 -6.54 -20.09
CA PRO A 102 -11.19 -5.29 -19.37
C PRO A 102 -10.61 -4.18 -20.23
N SER A 103 -11.42 -3.17 -20.51
CA SER A 103 -11.01 -2.04 -21.31
C SER A 103 -10.08 -1.17 -20.44
N ASN A 104 -9.06 -0.56 -21.07
CA ASN A 104 -8.23 0.45 -20.40
C ASN A 104 -9.13 1.65 -20.06
N GLY A 105 -9.82 1.58 -18.92
CA GLY A 105 -10.87 2.52 -18.52
C GLY A 105 -11.77 2.05 -17.36
N ASP A 106 -11.77 0.76 -17.01
CA ASP A 106 -12.74 0.20 -16.05
C ASP A 106 -12.41 0.41 -14.56
N GLY A 107 -11.45 1.28 -14.21
CA GLY A 107 -11.08 1.51 -12.80
C GLY A 107 -10.48 0.29 -12.08
N ILE A 108 -10.02 -0.71 -12.83
CA ILE A 108 -9.44 -1.95 -12.30
C ILE A 108 -7.96 -1.70 -11.98
N GLY A 109 -7.59 -1.87 -10.71
CA GLY A 109 -6.21 -1.73 -10.22
C GLY A 109 -5.30 -2.89 -10.62
N GLY A 110 -4.23 -3.08 -9.85
CA GLY A 110 -3.28 -4.18 -10.04
C GLY A 110 -3.94 -5.57 -9.95
N SER A 111 -3.43 -6.50 -10.77
CA SER A 111 -3.95 -7.87 -10.96
C SER A 111 -2.93 -8.91 -10.49
N LEU A 112 -3.33 -9.76 -9.53
CA LEU A 112 -2.50 -10.87 -9.08
C LEU A 112 -2.22 -11.87 -10.22
N GLU A 113 -3.20 -12.07 -11.12
CA GLU A 113 -3.07 -12.97 -12.28
C GLU A 113 -1.91 -12.53 -13.18
N THR A 114 -1.88 -11.25 -13.54
CA THR A 114 -0.81 -10.66 -14.37
C THR A 114 0.55 -10.72 -13.68
N LEU A 115 0.59 -10.50 -12.35
CA LEU A 115 1.84 -10.66 -11.59
C LEU A 115 2.33 -12.11 -11.58
N CYS A 116 1.42 -13.09 -11.51
CA CYS A 116 1.79 -14.50 -11.58
C CYS A 116 2.42 -14.86 -12.94
N GLU A 117 1.93 -14.26 -14.02
CA GLU A 117 2.51 -14.43 -15.36
C GLU A 117 3.88 -13.76 -15.47
N TRP A 118 3.99 -12.49 -15.09
CA TRP A 118 5.23 -11.72 -15.21
C TRP A 118 6.38 -12.25 -14.35
N LEU A 119 6.06 -12.71 -13.13
CA LEU A 119 7.04 -13.14 -12.13
C LEU A 119 7.10 -14.68 -12.02
N ASN A 120 6.37 -15.38 -12.89
CA ASN A 120 6.25 -16.84 -12.93
C ASN A 120 5.99 -17.44 -11.53
N LEU A 121 4.99 -16.91 -10.82
CA LEU A 121 4.72 -17.26 -9.43
C LEU A 121 3.93 -18.58 -9.35
N PRO A 122 4.37 -19.54 -8.51
CA PRO A 122 3.55 -20.66 -8.09
C PRO A 122 2.28 -20.17 -7.40
N ARG A 123 1.11 -20.71 -7.77
CA ARG A 123 -0.20 -20.24 -7.33
C ARG A 123 -0.77 -21.12 -6.23
N LEU A 124 -0.88 -20.55 -5.03
CA LEU A 124 -1.50 -21.13 -3.85
C LEU A 124 -2.90 -20.50 -3.67
N LEU A 125 -3.94 -21.22 -4.08
CA LEU A 125 -5.31 -20.73 -4.04
C LEU A 125 -5.93 -20.97 -2.65
N VAL A 126 -6.44 -19.90 -2.04
CA VAL A 126 -7.26 -19.94 -0.84
C VAL A 126 -8.72 -20.12 -1.24
N LEU A 127 -9.36 -21.13 -0.68
CA LEU A 127 -10.81 -21.35 -0.79
C LEU A 127 -11.44 -21.17 0.59
N ASP A 128 -12.32 -20.18 0.72
CA ASP A 128 -13.19 -20.05 1.88
C ASP A 128 -14.32 -21.09 1.77
N VAL A 129 -14.20 -22.15 2.58
CA VAL A 129 -15.11 -23.29 2.54
C VAL A 129 -16.36 -23.08 3.37
N SER A 130 -16.41 -22.01 4.18
CA SER A 130 -17.60 -21.63 4.93
C SER A 130 -18.74 -21.18 3.99
N ARG A 131 -18.39 -20.82 2.76
CA ARG A 131 -19.32 -20.43 1.68
C ARG A 131 -19.91 -21.62 0.93
N PHE A 132 -19.45 -22.84 1.18
CA PHE A 132 -20.05 -24.06 0.63
C PHE A 132 -21.02 -24.64 1.69
N SER A 133 -22.29 -24.80 1.35
CA SER A 133 -23.30 -25.36 2.25
C SER A 133 -22.96 -26.81 2.59
N VAL A 134 -23.10 -27.17 3.86
CA VAL A 134 -22.82 -28.52 4.37
C VAL A 134 -24.09 -29.39 4.43
N ASP A 135 -25.28 -28.79 4.28
CA ASP A 135 -26.57 -29.42 4.63
C ASP A 135 -27.57 -29.64 3.48
N SER A 136 -27.28 -29.25 2.24
CA SER A 136 -28.16 -29.57 1.12
C SER A 136 -27.94 -31.02 0.66
N ARG A 137 -28.99 -31.84 0.80
CA ARG A 137 -29.12 -33.15 0.14
C ARG A 137 -29.12 -33.05 -1.40
N ASP A 138 -29.13 -31.82 -1.94
CA ASP A 138 -28.85 -31.54 -3.33
C ASP A 138 -27.35 -31.57 -3.59
N ARG A 139 -26.91 -32.59 -4.31
CA ARG A 139 -25.54 -32.86 -4.76
C ARG A 139 -24.95 -31.79 -5.71
N ASP A 140 -25.53 -30.59 -5.77
CA ASP A 140 -25.18 -29.55 -6.74
C ASP A 140 -24.82 -28.19 -6.09
N ASP A 141 -24.36 -28.22 -4.84
CA ASP A 141 -23.64 -27.09 -4.22
C ASP A 141 -22.19 -27.11 -4.73
N ARG A 142 -22.02 -26.65 -5.97
CA ARG A 142 -20.83 -26.90 -6.79
C ARG A 142 -19.62 -26.15 -6.24
N LEU A 143 -18.61 -26.90 -5.80
CA LEU A 143 -17.22 -26.41 -5.77
C LEU A 143 -16.94 -25.62 -7.06
N PRO A 144 -16.25 -24.47 -6.96
CA PRO A 144 -15.99 -23.62 -8.12
C PRO A 144 -15.23 -24.39 -9.19
N GLU A 145 -15.27 -23.91 -10.43
CA GLU A 145 -14.37 -24.44 -11.44
C GLU A 145 -12.92 -24.11 -11.05
N ARG A 146 -12.01 -25.07 -11.29
CA ARG A 146 -10.58 -24.87 -11.00
C ARG A 146 -10.07 -23.72 -11.87
N PRO A 147 -9.50 -22.66 -11.28
CA PRO A 147 -8.83 -21.62 -12.05
C PRO A 147 -7.64 -22.18 -12.82
N GLN A 148 -7.27 -21.53 -13.93
CA GLN A 148 -6.09 -21.95 -14.69
C GLN A 148 -4.83 -21.83 -13.82
N GLN A 149 -3.91 -22.79 -13.98
CA GLN A 149 -2.57 -22.80 -13.37
C GLN A 149 -2.49 -22.73 -11.83
N VAL A 150 -3.53 -23.14 -11.10
CA VAL A 150 -3.44 -23.36 -9.64
C VAL A 150 -2.49 -24.51 -9.35
N ASP A 151 -1.50 -24.33 -8.48
CA ASP A 151 -0.52 -25.38 -8.17
C ASP A 151 -0.82 -26.09 -6.84
N ALA A 152 -1.49 -25.41 -5.91
CA ALA A 152 -1.86 -25.96 -4.60
C ALA A 152 -3.02 -25.18 -3.95
N LEU A 153 -3.60 -25.76 -2.90
CA LEU A 153 -4.75 -25.19 -2.18
C LEU A 153 -4.45 -24.93 -0.69
N LEU A 154 -5.04 -23.85 -0.18
CA LEU A 154 -5.30 -23.61 1.23
C LEU A 154 -6.82 -23.53 1.46
N LEU A 155 -7.30 -24.15 2.53
CA LEU A 155 -8.72 -24.10 2.89
C LEU A 155 -8.93 -23.17 4.08
N ASP A 156 -9.74 -22.14 3.91
CA ASP A 156 -10.12 -21.22 4.99
C ASP A 156 -11.53 -21.52 5.49
N GLY A 157 -11.80 -21.25 6.77
CA GLY A 157 -13.16 -21.38 7.31
C GLY A 157 -13.62 -22.83 7.55
N VAL A 158 -12.69 -23.78 7.76
CA VAL A 158 -13.04 -25.20 7.94
C VAL A 158 -13.68 -25.43 9.32
N ALA A 159 -14.84 -26.07 9.36
CA ALA A 159 -15.59 -26.33 10.59
C ALA A 159 -14.88 -27.37 11.49
N ASP A 160 -14.48 -28.52 10.92
CA ASP A 160 -13.86 -29.60 11.69
C ASP A 160 -12.95 -30.51 10.84
N SER A 161 -12.28 -31.47 11.50
CA SER A 161 -11.36 -32.41 10.84
C SER A 161 -12.05 -33.38 9.88
N ARG A 162 -13.35 -33.66 10.07
CA ARG A 162 -14.13 -34.53 9.17
C ARG A 162 -14.42 -33.79 7.86
N GLN A 163 -14.83 -32.53 7.94
CA GLN A 163 -15.02 -31.66 6.78
C GLN A 163 -13.69 -31.48 6.04
N LEU A 164 -12.58 -31.25 6.76
CA LEU A 164 -11.24 -31.15 6.17
C LEU A 164 -10.87 -32.39 5.36
N GLY A 165 -11.02 -33.58 5.94
CA GLY A 165 -10.69 -34.84 5.27
C GLY A 165 -11.53 -35.07 4.01
N ARG A 166 -12.84 -34.80 4.08
CA ARG A 166 -13.76 -34.89 2.92
C ARG A 166 -13.36 -33.94 1.81
N LEU A 167 -13.21 -32.65 2.12
CA LEU A 167 -12.87 -31.61 1.14
C LEU A 167 -11.49 -31.85 0.52
N THR A 168 -10.52 -32.29 1.32
CA THR A 168 -9.18 -32.63 0.83
C THR A 168 -9.26 -33.75 -0.20
N ALA A 169 -9.92 -34.88 0.13
CA ALA A 169 -10.04 -36.00 -0.79
C ALA A 169 -10.78 -35.60 -2.09
N GLU A 170 -11.85 -34.82 -1.98
CA GLU A 170 -12.63 -34.35 -3.13
C GLU A 170 -11.83 -33.40 -4.03
N LEU A 171 -11.19 -32.38 -3.45
CA LEU A 171 -10.43 -31.38 -4.19
C LEU A 171 -9.16 -31.97 -4.82
N GLU A 172 -8.40 -32.79 -4.08
CA GLU A 172 -7.20 -33.44 -4.62
C GLU A 172 -7.56 -34.41 -5.76
N THR A 173 -8.70 -35.11 -5.67
CA THR A 173 -9.18 -36.00 -6.73
C THR A 173 -9.67 -35.22 -7.95
N ARG A 174 -10.51 -34.21 -7.74
CA ARG A 174 -11.16 -33.45 -8.82
C ARG A 174 -10.19 -32.52 -9.52
N TRP A 175 -9.38 -31.79 -8.76
CA TRP A 175 -8.50 -30.76 -9.29
C TRP A 175 -7.07 -31.25 -9.48
N ARG A 176 -6.67 -32.41 -8.95
CA ARG A 176 -5.31 -32.95 -9.09
C ARG A 176 -4.22 -32.00 -8.62
N VAL A 177 -4.50 -31.25 -7.56
CA VAL A 177 -3.57 -30.35 -6.86
C VAL A 177 -3.63 -30.62 -5.37
N PRO A 178 -2.52 -30.56 -4.64
CA PRO A 178 -2.49 -30.89 -3.22
C PRO A 178 -3.12 -29.79 -2.36
N VAL A 179 -3.76 -30.19 -1.26
CA VAL A 179 -4.09 -29.27 -0.16
C VAL A 179 -2.88 -29.18 0.77
N LEU A 180 -2.34 -27.98 0.93
CA LEU A 180 -1.11 -27.73 1.69
C LEU A 180 -1.36 -27.14 3.09
N GLY A 181 -2.60 -26.78 3.40
CA GLY A 181 -2.96 -26.32 4.73
C GLY A 181 -4.41 -25.93 4.86
N SER A 182 -4.84 -25.73 6.10
CA SER A 182 -6.16 -25.20 6.40
C SER A 182 -6.17 -24.35 7.66
N LEU A 183 -7.11 -23.41 7.71
CA LEU A 183 -7.46 -22.65 8.89
C LEU A 183 -8.91 -22.97 9.29
N GLN A 184 -9.13 -23.14 10.57
CA GLN A 184 -10.47 -23.40 11.11
C GLN A 184 -11.36 -22.15 11.03
N ALA A 185 -12.67 -22.31 11.21
CA ALA A 185 -13.62 -21.20 11.19
C ALA A 185 -13.27 -20.08 12.20
N LEU A 186 -12.92 -20.43 13.45
CA LEU A 186 -12.42 -19.51 14.48
C LEU A 186 -13.27 -18.23 14.64
N PRO A 187 -14.59 -18.34 14.90
CA PRO A 187 -15.50 -17.19 14.90
C PRO A 187 -15.10 -16.10 15.90
N GLU A 188 -14.57 -16.47 17.07
CA GLU A 188 -14.13 -15.50 18.08
C GLU A 188 -12.96 -14.65 17.58
N LEU A 189 -11.96 -15.29 16.95
CA LEU A 189 -10.80 -14.57 16.42
C LEU A 189 -11.16 -13.72 15.22
N ARG A 190 -12.05 -14.19 14.34
CA ARG A 190 -12.51 -13.39 13.19
C ARG A 190 -13.30 -12.16 13.63
N SER A 191 -14.14 -12.29 14.65
CA SER A 191 -14.83 -11.14 15.24
C SER A 191 -13.83 -10.09 15.75
N GLU A 192 -12.74 -10.51 16.40
CA GLU A 192 -11.67 -9.59 16.78
C GLU A 192 -11.06 -8.87 15.57
N ILE A 193 -10.76 -9.59 14.48
CA ILE A 193 -10.24 -9.02 13.23
C ILE A 193 -11.20 -8.00 12.60
N GLU A 194 -12.50 -8.29 12.62
CA GLU A 194 -13.55 -7.42 12.05
C GLU A 194 -13.70 -6.12 12.85
N THR A 195 -13.48 -6.15 14.16
CA THR A 195 -13.58 -4.97 15.03
C THR A 195 -12.34 -4.08 15.03
N LEU A 196 -11.24 -4.51 14.39
CA LEU A 196 -10.03 -3.70 14.29
C LEU A 196 -10.30 -2.42 13.49
N PRO A 197 -9.93 -1.23 14.01
CA PRO A 197 -10.02 0.00 13.24
C PRO A 197 -9.25 -0.11 11.93
N ALA A 198 -9.78 0.44 10.85
CA ALA A 198 -9.08 0.50 9.56
C ALA A 198 -7.68 1.09 9.75
N GLY A 199 -6.66 0.53 9.09
CA GLY A 199 -5.30 1.01 9.23
C GLY A 199 -4.55 0.55 10.50
N SER A 200 -5.24 -0.06 11.47
CA SER A 200 -4.61 -0.56 12.71
C SER A 200 -3.89 -1.89 12.51
N ARG A 201 -2.97 -2.20 13.43
CA ARG A 201 -2.23 -3.47 13.43
C ARG A 201 -2.95 -4.50 14.30
N PRO A 202 -2.98 -5.79 13.90
CA PRO A 202 -3.55 -6.83 14.73
C PRO A 202 -2.71 -7.03 16.00
N PRO A 203 -3.33 -7.39 17.14
CA PRO A 203 -2.60 -7.81 18.33
C PRO A 203 -1.68 -9.00 18.03
N ARG A 204 -0.48 -8.99 18.61
CA ARG A 204 0.49 -10.07 18.41
C ARG A 204 -0.04 -11.44 18.85
N GLU A 205 -0.82 -11.45 19.93
CA GLU A 205 -1.44 -12.66 20.45
C GLU A 205 -2.46 -13.25 19.47
N LEU A 206 -3.27 -12.41 18.82
CA LEU A 206 -4.19 -12.82 17.77
C LEU A 206 -3.45 -13.50 16.61
N CYS A 207 -2.37 -12.90 16.10
CA CYS A 207 -1.54 -13.52 15.06
C CYS A 207 -0.99 -14.87 15.54
N ARG A 208 -0.45 -14.95 16.77
CA ARG A 208 0.09 -16.19 17.37
C ARG A 208 -0.95 -17.31 17.43
N GLN A 209 -2.18 -16.99 17.84
CA GLN A 209 -3.27 -17.96 17.91
C GLN A 209 -3.64 -18.47 16.51
N LEU A 210 -3.82 -17.56 15.54
CA LEU A 210 -4.06 -17.92 14.13
C LEU A 210 -2.97 -18.86 13.58
N GLY A 211 -1.69 -18.50 13.79
CA GLY A 211 -0.56 -19.33 13.40
C GLY A 211 -0.60 -20.73 14.03
N ASN A 212 -0.85 -20.83 15.33
CA ASN A 212 -0.97 -22.12 16.02
C ASN A 212 -2.09 -23.00 15.46
N HIS A 213 -3.22 -22.41 15.09
CA HIS A 213 -4.33 -23.15 14.46
C HIS A 213 -3.96 -23.64 13.06
N PHE A 214 -3.35 -22.78 12.23
CA PHE A 214 -2.92 -23.16 10.89
C PHE A 214 -1.91 -24.31 10.90
N LEU A 215 -0.98 -24.32 11.86
CA LEU A 215 0.06 -25.34 11.97
C LEU A 215 -0.42 -26.75 12.29
N ARG A 216 -1.66 -26.92 12.75
CA ARG A 216 -2.24 -28.25 13.00
C ARG A 216 -2.46 -29.04 11.71
N HIS A 217 -2.67 -28.33 10.59
CA HIS A 217 -3.03 -28.93 9.30
C HIS A 217 -2.19 -28.42 8.13
N ALA A 218 -1.33 -27.42 8.35
CA ALA A 218 -0.40 -26.92 7.35
C ALA A 218 0.78 -27.87 7.09
N ARG A 219 1.31 -27.79 5.86
CA ARG A 219 2.53 -28.46 5.40
C ARG A 219 3.58 -27.40 5.00
N PRO A 220 4.20 -26.66 5.93
CA PRO A 220 5.06 -25.52 5.61
C PRO A 220 6.21 -25.88 4.66
N GLN A 221 6.82 -27.06 4.83
CA GLN A 221 7.89 -27.52 3.96
C GLN A 221 7.44 -27.68 2.50
N ARG A 222 6.21 -28.16 2.27
CA ARG A 222 5.64 -28.30 0.93
C ARG A 222 5.33 -26.95 0.29
N ILE A 223 4.96 -25.94 1.09
CA ILE A 223 4.76 -24.57 0.60
C ILE A 223 6.11 -23.95 0.18
N LEU A 224 7.19 -24.20 0.91
CA LEU A 224 8.54 -23.78 0.51
C LEU A 224 8.99 -24.49 -0.77
N GLU A 225 8.82 -25.82 -0.86
CA GLU A 225 9.10 -26.59 -2.07
C GLU A 225 8.35 -26.06 -3.28
N LEU A 226 7.05 -25.76 -3.12
CA LEU A 226 6.22 -25.13 -4.14
C LEU A 226 6.84 -23.83 -4.66
N GLY A 227 7.35 -22.99 -3.74
CA GLY A 227 7.95 -21.71 -4.08
C GLY A 227 9.21 -21.79 -4.95
N PHE A 228 9.83 -22.97 -5.07
CA PHE A 228 10.99 -23.22 -5.93
C PHE A 228 10.63 -23.88 -7.27
N GLN A 229 9.38 -24.30 -7.49
CA GLN A 229 9.02 -25.12 -8.66
C GLN A 229 9.05 -24.36 -9.99
N ARG A 230 9.06 -23.03 -9.95
CA ARG A 230 9.07 -22.17 -11.13
C ARG A 230 10.39 -21.41 -11.21
N GLU A 231 10.90 -21.21 -12.42
CA GLU A 231 12.08 -20.39 -12.66
C GLU A 231 11.77 -18.90 -12.48
N PHE A 232 12.77 -18.12 -12.09
CA PHE A 232 12.69 -16.66 -12.04
C PHE A 232 14.07 -16.05 -12.23
N ASP A 233 14.07 -14.95 -12.95
CA ASP A 233 15.28 -14.21 -13.25
C ASP A 233 15.69 -13.37 -12.04
N TRP A 234 16.66 -13.88 -11.28
CA TRP A 234 17.34 -13.18 -10.17
C TRP A 234 18.55 -12.35 -10.64
N GLY A 235 18.64 -12.08 -11.94
CA GLY A 235 19.72 -11.33 -12.57
C GLY A 235 19.84 -9.88 -12.10
N ARG A 236 20.60 -9.09 -12.86
CA ARG A 236 20.96 -7.72 -12.45
C ARG A 236 19.72 -6.82 -12.28
N THR A 237 19.83 -5.92 -11.32
CA THR A 237 18.90 -4.82 -11.05
C THR A 237 19.50 -3.53 -11.60
N GLU A 238 18.69 -2.72 -12.26
CA GLU A 238 19.06 -1.41 -12.83
C GLU A 238 18.38 -0.26 -12.09
N LEU A 239 17.13 -0.45 -11.65
CA LEU A 239 16.32 0.57 -10.97
C LEU A 239 17.03 1.13 -9.73
N PHE A 240 17.65 0.24 -8.95
CA PHE A 240 18.40 0.56 -7.72
C PHE A 240 19.91 0.63 -7.94
N ALA A 241 20.42 0.28 -9.12
CA ALA A 241 21.85 0.26 -9.41
C ALA A 241 22.33 1.63 -9.90
N PHE A 242 22.27 2.64 -9.03
CA PHE A 242 22.85 3.93 -9.33
C PHE A 242 24.30 4.01 -8.86
N ARG A 243 25.23 4.27 -9.79
CA ARG A 243 26.65 4.53 -9.51
C ARG A 243 27.01 5.94 -9.98
N GLY A 244 26.58 6.94 -9.21
CA GLY A 244 26.91 8.34 -9.45
C GLY A 244 26.68 9.17 -8.18
N ALA A 245 27.61 10.08 -7.88
CA ALA A 245 27.44 11.03 -6.77
C ALA A 245 26.43 12.11 -7.18
N CYS A 246 25.20 12.07 -6.69
CA CYS A 246 24.20 13.10 -7.00
C CYS A 246 23.43 13.53 -5.75
N SER A 247 23.81 14.72 -5.27
CA SER A 247 23.27 15.55 -4.19
C SER A 247 23.17 14.94 -2.78
N GLN A 248 23.72 15.66 -1.80
CA GLN A 248 23.49 15.46 -0.37
C GLN A 248 22.07 15.95 0.01
N THR A 249 21.05 15.53 -0.74
CA THR A 249 19.67 15.96 -0.50
C THR A 249 19.18 15.33 0.79
N THR A 250 18.86 16.17 1.77
CA THR A 250 18.24 15.73 3.02
C THR A 250 16.73 15.79 2.87
N VAL A 251 16.09 14.62 2.95
CA VAL A 251 14.64 14.47 2.94
C VAL A 251 14.17 14.30 4.38
N ALA A 252 13.51 15.32 4.93
CA ALA A 252 12.82 15.19 6.21
C ALA A 252 11.51 14.43 5.99
N LEU A 253 11.45 13.18 6.46
CA LEU A 253 10.28 12.32 6.34
C LEU A 253 9.42 12.44 7.59
N ALA A 254 8.16 12.85 7.45
CA ALA A 254 7.25 12.86 8.58
C ALA A 254 6.89 11.41 8.94
N TYR A 255 7.33 10.90 10.09
CA TYR A 255 7.13 9.49 10.45
C TYR A 255 6.71 9.37 11.91
N ASP A 256 5.40 9.42 12.15
CA ASP A 256 4.79 9.28 13.48
C ASP A 256 3.36 8.75 13.38
N ASP A 257 2.68 8.53 14.51
CA ASP A 257 1.36 7.90 14.54
C ASP A 257 0.28 8.58 13.64
N ALA A 258 0.47 9.86 13.28
CA ALA A 258 -0.44 10.59 12.40
C ALA A 258 -0.09 10.43 10.92
N LEU A 259 1.20 10.43 10.55
CA LEU A 259 1.66 10.43 9.16
C LEU A 259 2.74 9.38 8.91
N GLY A 260 2.41 8.32 8.19
CA GLY A 260 3.41 7.41 7.62
C GLY A 260 2.90 6.11 7.05
N CYS A 261 1.89 6.28 6.23
CA CYS A 261 1.69 5.43 5.08
C CYS A 261 2.65 5.87 3.95
N TYR A 262 3.69 5.06 3.70
CA TYR A 262 4.72 5.27 2.66
C TYR A 262 4.98 3.98 1.88
N PHE A 263 5.41 4.10 0.62
CA PHE A 263 5.91 2.97 -0.15
C PHE A 263 7.39 2.72 0.20
N PRO A 264 7.76 1.56 0.79
CA PRO A 264 9.15 1.27 1.14
C PRO A 264 10.08 1.35 -0.07
N ASP A 265 9.59 0.95 -1.25
CA ASP A 265 10.35 0.98 -2.50
C ASP A 265 10.71 2.41 -2.92
N THR A 266 9.87 3.40 -2.59
CA THR A 266 10.20 4.82 -2.80
C THR A 266 11.35 5.26 -1.92
N LEU A 267 11.34 4.86 -0.64
CA LEU A 267 12.38 5.24 0.33
C LEU A 267 13.71 4.57 -0.03
N ASP A 268 13.68 3.27 -0.31
CA ASP A 268 14.85 2.52 -0.81
C ASP A 268 15.45 3.19 -2.05
N LEU A 269 14.59 3.69 -2.94
CA LEU A 269 15.02 4.31 -4.20
C LEU A 269 15.57 5.73 -4.02
N LEU A 270 15.04 6.49 -3.04
CA LEU A 270 15.61 7.78 -2.63
C LEU A 270 17.03 7.59 -2.06
N GLU A 271 17.20 6.64 -1.14
CA GLU A 271 18.49 6.33 -0.53
C GLU A 271 19.49 5.77 -1.56
N ALA A 272 19.05 4.86 -2.44
CA ALA A 272 19.87 4.32 -3.52
C ALA A 272 20.37 5.41 -4.49
N ARG A 273 19.66 6.55 -4.58
CA ARG A 273 20.07 7.73 -5.36
C ARG A 273 20.83 8.78 -4.56
N GLY A 274 21.16 8.51 -3.30
CA GLY A 274 22.01 9.37 -2.47
C GLY A 274 21.29 10.33 -1.54
N ALA A 275 19.95 10.26 -1.45
CA ALA A 275 19.21 11.06 -0.47
C ALA A 275 19.51 10.57 0.95
N LYS A 276 19.65 11.51 1.88
CA LYS A 276 19.66 11.21 3.31
C LYS A 276 18.25 11.41 3.85
N ILE A 277 17.59 10.32 4.23
CA ILE A 277 16.27 10.39 4.87
C ILE A 277 16.47 10.62 6.38
N VAL A 278 15.77 11.60 6.93
CA VAL A 278 15.77 11.89 8.37
C VAL A 278 14.32 12.00 8.84
N ASP A 279 13.94 11.09 9.73
CA ASP A 279 12.59 11.09 10.30
C ASP A 279 12.39 12.30 11.23
N PHE A 280 11.17 12.83 11.23
CA PHE A 280 10.69 13.76 12.25
C PHE A 280 9.20 13.52 12.51
N SER A 281 8.70 13.98 13.65
CA SER A 281 7.31 13.82 14.07
C SER A 281 6.57 15.15 14.07
N PRO A 282 5.61 15.37 13.15
CA PRO A 282 4.67 16.49 13.24
C PRO A 282 3.90 16.57 14.56
N LEU A 283 3.68 15.44 15.23
CA LEU A 283 3.02 15.40 16.54
C LEU A 283 3.92 15.89 17.67
N ARG A 284 5.22 15.59 17.64
CA ARG A 284 6.10 15.66 18.82
C ARG A 284 7.26 16.63 18.68
N ASP A 285 7.80 16.82 17.47
CA ASP A 285 8.95 17.68 17.24
C ASP A 285 8.52 19.13 17.05
N GLU A 286 9.37 20.06 17.49
CA GLU A 286 9.12 21.50 17.39
C GLU A 286 9.90 22.17 16.24
N ARG A 287 10.73 21.41 15.52
CA ARG A 287 11.57 21.90 14.43
C ARG A 287 11.85 20.81 13.40
N LEU A 288 12.10 21.21 12.17
CA LEU A 288 12.61 20.30 11.14
C LEU A 288 14.07 19.92 11.43
N PRO A 289 14.52 18.74 10.96
CA PRO A 289 15.93 18.38 10.97
C PRO A 289 16.82 19.43 10.29
N ALA A 290 18.02 19.65 10.83
CA ALA A 290 18.96 20.60 10.26
C ALA A 290 19.40 20.16 8.84
N GLY A 291 19.49 21.13 7.92
CA GLY A 291 19.91 20.88 6.54
C GLY A 291 18.83 20.24 5.66
N THR A 292 17.56 20.26 6.08
CA THR A 292 16.43 19.76 5.27
C THR A 292 16.32 20.51 3.95
N ASP A 293 16.30 19.78 2.83
CA ASP A 293 16.04 20.32 1.49
C ASP A 293 14.58 20.12 1.08
N VAL A 294 14.04 18.94 1.38
CA VAL A 294 12.68 18.53 1.04
C VAL A 294 12.01 17.94 2.28
N VAL A 295 10.80 18.39 2.58
CA VAL A 295 9.91 17.72 3.53
C VAL A 295 8.99 16.79 2.75
N TYR A 296 8.92 15.52 3.14
CA TYR A 296 7.97 14.56 2.61
C TYR A 296 6.95 14.17 3.70
N LEU A 297 5.70 14.53 3.48
CA LEU A 297 4.54 14.20 4.32
C LEU A 297 3.68 13.16 3.61
N GLY A 298 3.83 11.89 3.93
CA GLY A 298 3.04 10.81 3.37
C GLY A 298 1.57 10.86 3.80
N CYS A 299 0.83 9.83 3.42
CA CYS A 299 -0.53 9.64 3.91
C CYS A 299 -0.53 9.18 5.38
N GLY A 300 -1.70 9.12 5.99
CA GLY A 300 -1.85 8.71 7.38
C GLY A 300 -3.25 8.98 7.90
N HIS A 301 -3.35 9.08 9.21
CA HIS A 301 -4.59 9.27 9.95
C HIS A 301 -4.57 10.57 10.79
N PRO A 302 -4.33 11.75 10.18
CA PRO A 302 -4.27 13.01 10.91
C PRO A 302 -5.59 13.35 11.61
N GLU A 303 -6.72 12.78 11.19
CA GLU A 303 -8.02 12.93 11.84
C GLU A 303 -8.03 12.40 13.28
N ARG A 304 -7.21 11.39 13.59
CA ARG A 304 -7.12 10.77 14.92
C ARG A 304 -6.32 11.61 15.90
N TYR A 305 -5.46 12.49 15.39
CA TYR A 305 -4.55 13.33 16.16
C TYR A 305 -4.75 14.82 15.83
N ALA A 306 -5.96 15.19 15.39
CA ALA A 306 -6.26 16.51 14.90
C ALA A 306 -6.02 17.60 15.95
N ALA A 307 -6.30 17.30 17.22
CA ALA A 307 -6.05 18.23 18.31
C ALA A 307 -4.55 18.43 18.50
N GLU A 308 -3.78 17.37 18.64
CA GLU A 308 -2.33 17.37 18.88
C GLU A 308 -1.59 18.09 17.75
N LEU A 309 -1.90 17.75 16.49
CA LEU A 309 -1.38 18.43 15.31
C LEU A 309 -1.73 19.93 15.30
N SER A 310 -2.92 20.29 15.76
CA SER A 310 -3.34 21.69 15.83
C SER A 310 -2.60 22.48 16.93
N HIS A 311 -2.22 21.84 18.03
CA HIS A 311 -1.50 22.48 19.13
C HIS A 311 0.00 22.64 18.86
N ASN A 312 0.60 21.85 17.95
CA ASN A 312 2.01 21.98 17.60
C ASN A 312 2.26 23.21 16.71
N HIS A 313 2.20 24.41 17.31
CA HIS A 313 2.43 25.68 16.63
C HIS A 313 3.87 25.80 16.10
N CYS A 314 4.85 25.26 16.83
CA CYS A 314 6.26 25.30 16.45
C CYS A 314 6.51 24.57 15.12
N MET A 315 6.02 23.33 14.98
CA MET A 315 6.17 22.59 13.73
C MET A 315 5.43 23.25 12.56
N LYS A 316 4.20 23.74 12.79
CA LYS A 316 3.45 24.47 11.74
C LYS A 316 4.23 25.69 11.25
N LEU A 317 4.85 26.45 12.15
CA LEU A 317 5.72 27.57 11.79
C LEU A 317 7.01 27.11 11.09
N ALA A 318 7.63 26.01 11.55
CA ALA A 318 8.82 25.46 10.93
C ALA A 318 8.59 25.06 9.46
N LEU A 319 7.45 24.42 9.14
CA LEU A 319 7.08 24.06 7.77
C LEU A 319 6.85 25.29 6.88
N ARG A 320 6.22 26.34 7.41
CA ARG A 320 6.03 27.61 6.67
C ARG A 320 7.36 28.30 6.43
N ASN A 321 8.20 28.41 7.46
CA ASN A 321 9.53 29.01 7.36
C ASN A 321 10.43 28.25 6.39
N HIS A 322 10.32 26.92 6.33
CA HIS A 322 11.03 26.09 5.36
C HIS A 322 10.73 26.53 3.92
N LEU A 323 9.46 26.75 3.57
CA LEU A 323 9.11 27.29 2.26
C LEU A 323 9.64 28.72 2.05
N CYS A 324 9.62 29.58 3.08
CA CYS A 324 10.06 30.97 2.99
C CYS A 324 11.55 31.08 2.63
N VAL A 325 12.37 30.16 3.15
CA VAL A 325 13.82 30.12 2.86
C VAL A 325 14.15 29.31 1.61
N GLY A 326 13.15 28.89 0.82
CA GLY A 326 13.32 28.20 -0.45
C GLY A 326 13.28 26.67 -0.36
N GLY A 327 12.94 26.10 0.79
CA GLY A 327 12.69 24.67 0.94
C GLY A 327 11.51 24.18 0.09
N ARG A 328 11.45 22.86 -0.11
CA ARG A 328 10.37 22.19 -0.84
C ARG A 328 9.57 21.28 0.07
N ILE A 329 8.29 21.12 -0.22
CA ILE A 329 7.39 20.20 0.50
C ILE A 329 6.61 19.37 -0.50
N TYR A 330 6.58 18.06 -0.31
CA TYR A 330 5.69 17.13 -1.01
C TYR A 330 4.78 16.45 0.01
N ALA A 331 3.48 16.45 -0.24
CA ALA A 331 2.50 15.89 0.68
C ALA A 331 1.44 15.04 -0.03
N GLU A 332 1.01 13.94 0.59
CA GLU A 332 0.05 12.99 0.03
C GLU A 332 -1.11 12.72 1.00
N GLY A 333 -2.34 12.65 0.50
CA GLY A 333 -3.52 12.22 1.28
C GLY A 333 -3.66 12.95 2.62
N GLY A 334 -3.51 12.24 3.73
CA GLY A 334 -3.52 12.83 5.09
C GLY A 334 -2.47 13.93 5.31
N GLY A 335 -1.26 13.79 4.74
CA GLY A 335 -0.25 14.84 4.75
C GLY A 335 -0.69 16.10 4.01
N LEU A 336 -1.39 15.94 2.88
CA LEU A 336 -2.03 17.06 2.16
C LEU A 336 -3.09 17.73 3.03
N ALA A 337 -3.96 16.96 3.69
CA ALA A 337 -4.95 17.49 4.62
C ALA A 337 -4.31 18.27 5.78
N TYR A 338 -3.18 17.81 6.32
CA TYR A 338 -2.40 18.53 7.34
C TYR A 338 -1.80 19.85 6.82
N LEU A 339 -1.52 19.97 5.52
CA LEU A 339 -1.01 21.22 4.93
C LEU A 339 -2.12 22.24 4.59
N CYS A 340 -3.39 21.85 4.62
CA CYS A 340 -4.52 22.75 4.48
C CYS A 340 -4.61 23.75 5.66
N GLN A 341 -5.46 24.79 5.54
CA GLN A 341 -5.70 25.74 6.62
C GLN A 341 -6.37 25.05 7.81
N GLN A 342 -7.30 24.15 7.52
CA GLN A 342 -8.04 23.41 8.52
C GLN A 342 -8.32 21.99 8.03
N ILE A 343 -8.46 21.06 8.97
CA ILE A 343 -9.20 19.82 8.74
C ILE A 343 -10.53 19.86 9.47
N GLU A 344 -11.56 19.28 8.86
CA GLU A 344 -12.87 19.04 9.47
C GLU A 344 -13.07 17.52 9.59
N VAL A 345 -13.02 17.00 10.82
CA VAL A 345 -13.10 15.55 11.09
C VAL A 345 -14.55 15.07 11.29
N ALA A 346 -15.44 15.99 11.64
CA ALA A 346 -16.87 15.81 11.75
C ALA A 346 -17.56 17.16 11.49
N PRO A 347 -18.85 17.22 11.13
CA PRO A 347 -19.56 18.47 10.88
C PRO A 347 -19.39 19.47 12.03
N GLY A 348 -18.77 20.63 11.73
CA GLY A 348 -18.49 21.69 12.70
C GLY A 348 -17.25 21.47 13.59
N GLN A 349 -16.66 20.27 13.59
CA GLN A 349 -15.44 19.97 14.35
C GLN A 349 -14.20 20.24 13.49
N ARG A 350 -13.74 21.49 13.52
CA ARG A 350 -12.60 21.99 12.74
C ARG A 350 -11.37 22.23 13.60
N PHE A 351 -10.21 21.89 13.05
CA PHE A 351 -8.91 22.10 13.69
C PHE A 351 -7.99 22.89 12.77
N ARG A 352 -7.30 23.90 13.31
CA ARG A 352 -6.36 24.73 12.54
C ARG A 352 -5.07 23.97 12.27
N MET A 353 -4.72 23.88 11.01
CA MET A 353 -3.56 23.15 10.51
C MET A 353 -2.48 24.12 10.00
N VAL A 354 -1.54 23.64 9.17
CA VAL A 354 -0.36 24.45 8.76
C VAL A 354 -0.77 25.67 7.94
N GLY A 355 -1.82 25.53 7.12
CA GLY A 355 -2.31 26.57 6.24
C GLY A 355 -1.26 26.98 5.21
N ILE A 356 -0.71 26.03 4.47
CA ILE A 356 0.05 26.27 3.23
C ILE A 356 -0.91 26.28 2.03
N PHE A 357 -1.91 25.40 2.05
CA PHE A 357 -2.98 25.37 1.07
C PHE A 357 -4.22 26.10 1.62
N PRO A 358 -4.75 27.11 0.92
CA PRO A 358 -5.94 27.86 1.34
C PRO A 358 -7.21 27.03 1.08
N ALA A 359 -7.39 26.00 1.89
CA ALA A 359 -8.51 25.07 1.81
C ALA A 359 -8.85 24.49 3.19
N ILE A 360 -10.07 24.00 3.32
CA ILE A 360 -10.51 23.09 4.38
C ILE A 360 -10.48 21.68 3.79
N ALA A 361 -9.75 20.76 4.41
CA ALA A 361 -9.84 19.34 4.08
C ALA A 361 -10.93 18.70 4.94
N ARG A 362 -12.02 18.24 4.33
CA ARG A 362 -13.13 17.55 5.00
C ARG A 362 -12.95 16.05 4.94
N LEU A 363 -13.06 15.39 6.09
CA LEU A 363 -13.10 13.95 6.16
C LEU A 363 -14.45 13.46 5.60
N ARG A 364 -14.40 12.56 4.61
CA ARG A 364 -15.58 11.91 4.03
C ARG A 364 -15.66 10.47 4.50
N PRO A 365 -16.87 9.94 4.77
CA PRO A 365 -17.06 8.51 4.94
C PRO A 365 -16.56 7.78 3.70
N THR A 366 -15.74 6.76 3.90
CA THR A 366 -15.21 5.90 2.84
C THR A 366 -15.35 4.46 3.29
N ASP A 367 -15.59 3.57 2.33
CA ASP A 367 -15.52 2.12 2.48
C ASP A 367 -14.07 1.60 2.52
N GLY A 368 -13.08 2.49 2.43
CA GLY A 368 -11.66 2.16 2.37
C GLY A 368 -11.17 1.80 0.96
N THR A 369 -12.04 1.83 -0.04
CA THR A 369 -11.68 1.51 -1.42
C THR A 369 -10.79 2.60 -2.00
N SER A 370 -9.61 2.19 -2.49
CA SER A 370 -8.70 3.08 -3.22
C SER A 370 -8.92 2.93 -4.73
N THR A 371 -8.98 4.03 -5.46
CA THR A 371 -9.29 4.04 -6.88
C THR A 371 -8.02 4.30 -7.72
N PRO A 372 -7.70 3.46 -8.71
CA PRO A 372 -6.64 3.75 -9.68
C PRO A 372 -6.93 5.08 -10.37
N THR A 373 -6.00 6.02 -10.28
CA THR A 373 -6.18 7.40 -10.76
C THR A 373 -4.98 7.81 -11.61
N GLU A 374 -5.26 8.35 -12.79
CA GLU A 374 -4.28 8.94 -13.68
C GLU A 374 -4.67 10.40 -13.95
N VAL A 375 -3.69 11.31 -13.84
CA VAL A 375 -3.85 12.72 -14.15
C VAL A 375 -2.69 13.22 -14.99
N THR A 376 -2.92 14.27 -15.77
CA THR A 376 -1.90 14.92 -16.57
C THR A 376 -1.63 16.32 -16.04
N LEU A 377 -0.37 16.62 -15.74
CA LEU A 377 0.00 17.97 -15.30
C LEU A 377 -0.27 19.00 -16.40
N ASP A 378 -1.05 20.03 -16.10
CA ASP A 378 -1.29 21.19 -16.98
C ASP A 378 -0.40 22.39 -16.64
N GLN A 379 0.34 22.27 -15.54
CA GLN A 379 1.36 23.22 -15.09
C GLN A 379 2.60 22.47 -14.62
N PRO A 380 3.81 23.01 -14.84
CA PRO A 380 5.02 22.41 -14.31
C PRO A 380 5.07 22.56 -12.78
N THR A 381 5.62 21.54 -12.12
CA THR A 381 5.97 21.56 -10.71
C THR A 381 7.47 21.27 -10.57
N TRP A 382 8.02 21.40 -9.35
CA TRP A 382 9.41 20.98 -9.11
C TRP A 382 9.57 19.46 -9.15
N LEU A 383 8.47 18.72 -8.97
CA LEU A 383 8.44 17.27 -9.02
C LEU A 383 8.48 16.75 -10.47
N ALA A 384 7.70 17.38 -11.36
CA ALA A 384 7.65 17.03 -12.78
C ALA A 384 7.21 18.17 -13.69
N GLY A 385 7.60 18.08 -14.97
CA GLY A 385 7.28 19.08 -15.99
C GLY A 385 5.85 19.01 -16.54
N LEU A 386 5.50 20.03 -17.32
CA LEU A 386 4.22 20.13 -18.04
C LEU A 386 3.94 18.88 -18.89
N GLY A 387 2.69 18.40 -18.87
CA GLY A 387 2.25 17.26 -19.65
C GLY A 387 2.69 15.91 -19.08
N LYS A 388 3.42 15.89 -17.96
CA LYS A 388 3.75 14.62 -17.28
C LYS A 388 2.47 13.97 -16.78
N ARG A 389 2.29 12.70 -17.13
CA ARG A 389 1.26 11.83 -16.53
C ARG A 389 1.74 11.32 -15.18
N LEU A 390 0.88 11.43 -14.19
CA LEU A 390 1.05 10.89 -12.84
C LEU A 390 -0.01 9.83 -12.61
N ARG A 391 0.42 8.63 -12.19
CA ARG A 391 -0.45 7.48 -11.92
C ARG A 391 -0.29 7.03 -10.48
N GLY A 392 -1.38 6.61 -9.86
CA GLY A 392 -1.35 6.08 -8.50
C GLY A 392 -2.75 5.74 -8.03
N TYR A 393 -2.93 5.67 -6.72
CA TYR A 393 -4.23 5.41 -6.12
C TYR A 393 -4.71 6.63 -5.34
N SER A 394 -5.94 7.07 -5.61
CA SER A 394 -6.61 8.08 -4.78
C SER A 394 -7.46 7.40 -3.72
N ASN A 395 -7.52 8.01 -2.54
CA ASN A 395 -8.46 7.64 -1.49
C ASN A 395 -9.43 8.82 -1.31
N PRO A 396 -10.76 8.62 -1.43
CA PRO A 396 -11.75 9.69 -1.34
C PRO A 396 -11.94 10.24 0.08
N GLY A 397 -11.18 9.76 1.08
CA GLY A 397 -11.33 10.14 2.48
C GLY A 397 -11.17 11.65 2.76
N TRP A 398 -10.50 12.42 1.91
CA TRP A 398 -10.34 13.87 2.08
C TRP A 398 -10.85 14.66 0.88
N GLU A 399 -11.91 15.43 1.09
CA GLU A 399 -12.42 16.40 0.12
C GLU A 399 -11.84 17.79 0.41
N LEU A 400 -11.26 18.44 -0.59
CA LEU A 400 -10.71 19.79 -0.45
C LEU A 400 -11.75 20.85 -0.84
N GLU A 401 -12.13 21.70 0.11
CA GLU A 401 -12.91 22.91 -0.17
C GLU A 401 -11.98 24.13 -0.13
N PRO A 402 -11.70 24.77 -1.27
CA PRO A 402 -10.91 26.00 -1.32
C PRO A 402 -11.58 27.13 -0.51
N THR A 403 -10.80 27.78 0.34
CA THR A 403 -11.17 29.01 1.05
C THR A 403 -10.51 30.25 0.45
N GLY A 404 -9.61 30.05 -0.52
CA GLY A 404 -8.90 31.09 -1.25
C GLY A 404 -8.31 30.56 -2.56
N ALA A 405 -7.21 31.17 -3.01
CA ALA A 405 -6.56 30.84 -4.28
C ALA A 405 -5.79 29.50 -4.24
N LEU A 406 -6.51 28.39 -4.21
CA LEU A 406 -5.93 27.05 -4.35
C LEU A 406 -5.64 26.74 -5.82
N VAL A 407 -4.36 26.49 -6.14
CA VAL A 407 -3.93 26.24 -7.52
C VAL A 407 -3.88 24.74 -7.79
N GLY A 408 -4.84 24.26 -8.57
CA GLY A 408 -4.79 22.93 -9.20
C GLY A 408 -3.76 22.88 -10.32
N CYS A 409 -3.12 21.73 -10.50
CA CYS A 409 -2.02 21.52 -11.47
C CYS A 409 -2.33 20.44 -12.51
N VAL A 410 -3.59 20.00 -12.63
CA VAL A 410 -3.99 18.90 -13.50
C VAL A 410 -4.99 19.36 -14.56
N ARG A 411 -4.95 18.70 -15.71
CA ARG A 411 -5.81 18.98 -16.86
C ARG A 411 -7.25 18.51 -16.66
N GLU A 412 -7.44 17.42 -15.93
CA GLU A 412 -8.72 16.74 -15.75
C GLU A 412 -9.65 17.58 -14.86
N PRO A 413 -10.75 18.17 -15.40
CA PRO A 413 -11.54 19.16 -14.66
C PRO A 413 -12.20 18.60 -13.39
N GLU A 414 -12.69 17.36 -13.44
CA GLU A 414 -13.32 16.67 -12.31
C GLU A 414 -12.31 16.35 -11.18
N LEU A 415 -11.02 16.33 -11.51
CA LEU A 415 -9.92 16.04 -10.60
C LEU A 415 -9.06 17.28 -10.37
N ARG A 416 -9.58 18.49 -10.59
CA ARG A 416 -8.82 19.75 -10.56
C ARG A 416 -7.90 19.92 -9.34
N TYR A 417 -8.29 19.39 -8.17
CA TYR A 417 -7.51 19.46 -6.93
C TYR A 417 -6.82 18.15 -6.54
N ALA A 418 -6.75 17.17 -7.45
CA ALA A 418 -6.02 15.92 -7.24
C ALA A 418 -4.52 16.17 -7.08
N VAL A 419 -3.97 17.19 -7.74
CA VAL A 419 -2.65 17.73 -7.45
C VAL A 419 -2.75 19.25 -7.34
N VAL A 420 -2.35 19.78 -6.19
CA VAL A 420 -2.37 21.22 -5.88
C VAL A 420 -0.97 21.71 -5.58
N ARG A 421 -0.75 23.02 -5.78
CA ARG A 421 0.50 23.68 -5.39
C ARG A 421 0.26 25.00 -4.69
N SER A 422 1.23 25.37 -3.86
CA SER A 422 1.34 26.67 -3.21
C SER A 422 2.82 26.96 -2.98
N CYS A 423 3.37 28.00 -3.61
CA CYS A 423 4.82 28.24 -3.66
C CYS A 423 5.59 26.98 -4.12
N ARG A 424 6.49 26.45 -3.26
CA ARG A 424 7.28 25.21 -3.46
C ARG A 424 6.66 23.98 -2.77
N ALA A 425 5.42 24.08 -2.28
CA ALA A 425 4.67 22.94 -1.76
C ALA A 425 3.80 22.30 -2.85
N ILE A 426 3.82 20.98 -2.91
CA ILE A 426 2.95 20.16 -3.76
C ILE A 426 2.14 19.26 -2.84
N GLY A 427 0.83 19.23 -3.07
CA GLY A 427 -0.11 18.34 -2.40
C GLY A 427 -0.76 17.41 -3.41
N SER A 428 -0.83 16.12 -3.13
CA SER A 428 -1.46 15.12 -4.00
C SER A 428 -2.52 14.33 -3.24
N GLN A 429 -3.73 14.24 -3.78
CA GLN A 429 -4.74 13.26 -3.35
C GLN A 429 -4.44 11.86 -3.90
N ILE A 430 -3.51 11.76 -4.85
CA ILE A 430 -3.05 10.51 -5.45
C ILE A 430 -1.78 10.07 -4.72
N HIS A 431 -1.76 8.85 -4.19
CA HIS A 431 -0.56 8.25 -3.61
C HIS A 431 0.35 7.76 -4.73
N LEU A 432 1.53 8.36 -4.86
CA LEU A 432 2.49 8.07 -5.91
C LEU A 432 3.57 7.12 -5.38
N ASN A 433 3.64 5.92 -5.94
CA ASN A 433 4.82 5.09 -5.76
C ASN A 433 5.89 5.54 -6.75
N PHE A 434 6.90 6.27 -6.28
CA PHE A 434 7.97 6.78 -7.14
C PHE A 434 8.88 5.68 -7.69
N ALA A 435 8.91 4.48 -7.09
CA ALA A 435 9.59 3.33 -7.68
C ALA A 435 8.86 2.82 -8.94
N ALA A 436 7.54 3.02 -9.03
CA ALA A 436 6.77 2.72 -10.23
C ALA A 436 6.91 3.79 -11.33
N GLN A 437 7.28 5.02 -10.94
CA GLN A 437 7.47 6.15 -11.84
C GLN A 437 8.84 6.81 -11.60
N PRO A 438 9.94 6.08 -11.86
CA PRO A 438 11.28 6.50 -11.47
C PRO A 438 11.75 7.76 -12.18
N ASP A 439 11.09 8.19 -13.25
CA ASP A 439 11.40 9.41 -13.97
C ASP A 439 10.83 10.68 -13.31
N VAL A 440 9.94 10.53 -12.32
CA VAL A 440 9.45 11.63 -11.47
C VAL A 440 10.41 11.88 -10.29
N LEU A 441 11.03 10.82 -9.76
CA LEU A 441 11.89 10.91 -8.58
C LEU A 441 13.06 11.93 -8.69
N PRO A 442 13.70 12.15 -9.85
CA PRO A 442 14.72 13.18 -10.03
C PRO A 442 14.30 14.58 -9.56
N GLY A 443 12.99 14.89 -9.51
CA GLY A 443 12.48 16.15 -8.96
C GLY A 443 12.91 16.43 -7.52
N PHE A 444 13.09 15.39 -6.69
CA PHE A 444 13.58 15.54 -5.31
C PHE A 444 15.02 16.09 -5.24
N PHE A 445 15.85 15.74 -6.21
CA PHE A 445 17.29 16.05 -6.21
C PHE A 445 17.63 17.37 -6.93
N ARG A 446 16.68 17.96 -7.68
CA ARG A 446 16.90 19.22 -8.42
C ARG A 446 16.80 20.45 -7.51
N GLY A 447 17.83 21.30 -7.51
CA GLY A 447 17.91 22.48 -6.63
C GLY A 447 17.11 23.71 -7.08
N ASP A 448 16.67 23.79 -8.34
CA ASP A 448 16.11 25.02 -8.92
C ASP A 448 14.65 24.88 -9.34
N PRO A 449 13.68 25.07 -8.43
CA PRO A 449 12.34 25.45 -8.84
C PRO A 449 12.26 26.97 -9.08
N PRO A 450 11.47 27.43 -10.06
CA PRO A 450 11.29 28.85 -10.33
C PRO A 450 10.84 29.60 -9.07
N GLN A 451 11.34 30.84 -8.89
CA GLN A 451 10.87 31.73 -7.82
C GLN A 451 9.37 32.00 -8.02
N VAL A 452 8.57 31.64 -7.02
CA VAL A 452 7.15 32.00 -6.94
C VAL A 452 6.94 32.60 -5.56
N GLU A 453 6.48 33.85 -5.49
CA GLU A 453 6.18 34.51 -4.22
C GLU A 453 5.17 33.67 -3.42
N MET A 454 5.47 33.49 -2.14
CA MET A 454 4.52 32.89 -1.21
C MET A 454 3.51 33.95 -0.80
N VAL A 455 2.28 33.84 -1.31
CA VAL A 455 1.16 34.59 -0.76
C VAL A 455 0.82 33.96 0.59
N ASP A 456 0.94 34.70 1.69
CA ASP A 456 0.56 34.18 3.00
C ASP A 456 -0.95 33.90 3.01
N PRO A 457 -1.38 32.63 3.08
CA PRO A 457 -2.80 32.29 3.00
C PRO A 457 -3.58 32.68 4.26
N TRP A 458 -2.93 33.21 5.31
CA TRP A 458 -3.61 33.77 6.49
C TRP A 458 -3.79 35.29 6.43
N THR A 459 -3.21 35.99 5.44
CA THR A 459 -3.39 37.45 5.32
C THR A 459 -4.83 37.85 4.96
N THR A 460 -5.63 36.93 4.45
CA THR A 460 -7.04 37.15 4.06
C THR A 460 -8.07 36.60 5.04
N VAL A 461 -7.66 35.92 6.12
CA VAL A 461 -8.59 35.36 7.11
C VAL A 461 -8.66 36.33 8.30
N ALA A 462 -9.52 37.34 8.16
CA ALA A 462 -9.89 38.27 9.24
C ALA A 462 -10.81 37.62 10.28
#